data_AF-A0A2S4MP93-F1
#
_entry.id   AF-A0A2S4MP93-F1
#
_cell.length_a   1.000
_cell.length_b   1.000
_cell.length_c   1.000
_cell.angle_alpha   90.00
_cell.angle_beta   90.00
_cell.angle_gamma   90.00
#
_symmetry.space_group_name_H-M   'P 1'
#
loop_
_entity.id
_entity.type
_entity.pdbx_description
1 polymer ?
#
loop_
_entity_poly.entity_id
_entity_poly.type
_entity_poly.pdbx_seq_one_letter_code
_entity_poly.pdbx_strand_id
1 'polypeptide(L)'
;MLMLQILNMLENFEIGALSHGGTEHVRLLAEAMKRMTIDKDQHMGDPAYVDVPVERLISKEHAAAQADSIRRGERADVKRLERSSSRETTHISVVDCQGNAVALTHTLGSPSGAITPGLGFMYNGTMSRFDPRPGRAGSIAPGKRRSSSAAPTIVFKDDRPFIVMGAPGGSYIAPAMAQGIMNVVDFGMSMLEAVAAPRIVAVSNSIDISNRIRRSVSAELAALGYDIKRSAQSYPFAALHGIRIDDGRCSGGADPQRDGMAISVPVG
;
A
#
# COMPACT_ATOMS: atom_id res chain seq x y z
N MET A 1 -3.76 -1.25 9.37
CA MET A 1 -5.14 -0.70 9.20
C MET A 1 -5.47 -0.43 7.73
N LEU A 2 -4.89 0.57 7.07
CA LEU A 2 -5.31 1.00 5.72
C LEU A 2 -5.38 -0.12 4.67
N MET A 3 -4.31 -0.91 4.55
CA MET A 3 -4.27 -2.07 3.66
C MET A 3 -5.37 -3.09 4.00
N LEU A 4 -5.64 -3.33 5.29
CA LEU A 4 -6.69 -4.24 5.74
C LEU A 4 -8.08 -3.77 5.32
N GLN A 5 -8.34 -2.45 5.29
CA GLN A 5 -9.61 -1.93 4.80
C GLN A 5 -9.83 -2.29 3.33
N ILE A 6 -8.78 -2.13 2.51
CA ILE A 6 -8.84 -2.51 1.08
C ILE A 6 -9.13 -4.00 0.95
N LEU A 7 -8.39 -4.85 1.67
CA LEU A 7 -8.58 -6.31 1.61
C LEU A 7 -9.97 -6.73 2.11
N ASN A 8 -10.45 -6.20 3.23
CA ASN A 8 -11.79 -6.48 3.76
C ASN A 8 -12.91 -5.98 2.82
N MET A 9 -12.72 -4.87 2.11
CA MET A 9 -13.69 -4.45 1.09
C MET A 9 -13.68 -5.40 -0.10
N LEU A 10 -12.51 -5.84 -0.54
CA LEU A 10 -12.35 -6.66 -1.74
C LEU A 10 -12.73 -8.14 -1.55
N GLU A 11 -12.62 -8.70 -0.35
CA GLU A 11 -13.09 -10.08 -0.05
C GLU A 11 -14.60 -10.27 -0.26
N ASN A 12 -15.36 -9.17 -0.36
CA ASN A 12 -16.78 -9.20 -0.69
C ASN A 12 -17.03 -9.40 -2.20
N PHE A 13 -15.99 -9.57 -2.99
CA PHE A 13 -16.05 -9.79 -4.44
C PHE A 13 -15.23 -11.03 -4.81
N GLU A 14 -15.62 -11.70 -5.89
CA GLU A 14 -14.89 -12.85 -6.46
C GLU A 14 -13.64 -12.39 -7.23
N ILE A 15 -12.68 -11.78 -6.53
CA ILE A 15 -11.51 -11.14 -7.13
C ILE A 15 -10.68 -12.12 -7.97
N GLY A 16 -10.44 -13.34 -7.47
CA GLY A 16 -9.69 -14.37 -8.19
C GLY A 16 -10.34 -14.85 -9.48
N ALA A 17 -11.64 -14.62 -9.67
CA ALA A 17 -12.34 -14.94 -10.91
C ALA A 17 -12.24 -13.83 -11.99
N LEU A 18 -11.76 -12.65 -11.61
CA LEU A 18 -11.59 -11.53 -12.55
C LEU A 18 -10.31 -11.67 -13.37
N SER A 19 -10.26 -11.02 -14.52
CA SER A 19 -9.00 -10.88 -15.25
C SER A 19 -8.08 -9.90 -14.50
N HIS A 20 -6.91 -10.37 -14.06
CA HIS A 20 -5.92 -9.50 -13.40
C HIS A 20 -5.55 -8.32 -14.31
N GLY A 21 -5.79 -7.11 -13.81
CA GLY A 21 -5.56 -5.86 -14.55
C GLY A 21 -6.64 -5.52 -15.60
N GLY A 22 -7.74 -6.28 -15.63
CA GLY A 22 -8.93 -5.96 -16.43
C GLY A 22 -9.77 -4.84 -15.83
N THR A 23 -10.75 -4.35 -16.59
CA THR A 23 -11.59 -3.18 -16.26
C THR A 23 -12.28 -3.32 -14.92
N GLU A 24 -12.98 -4.42 -14.66
CA GLU A 24 -13.69 -4.60 -13.40
C GLU A 24 -12.74 -4.73 -12.20
N HIS A 25 -11.64 -5.46 -12.37
CA HIS A 25 -10.60 -5.58 -11.35
C HIS A 25 -10.02 -4.21 -10.98
N VAL A 26 -9.66 -3.38 -11.96
CA VAL A 26 -9.14 -2.02 -11.73
C VAL A 26 -10.21 -1.12 -11.10
N ARG A 27 -11.47 -1.23 -11.52
CA ARG A 27 -12.58 -0.45 -10.96
C ARG A 27 -12.78 -0.73 -9.48
N LEU A 28 -12.86 -2.01 -9.09
CA LEU A 28 -13.04 -2.42 -7.70
C LEU A 28 -11.86 -1.97 -6.82
N LEU A 29 -10.63 -2.19 -7.30
CA LEU A 29 -9.42 -1.71 -6.62
C LEU A 29 -9.46 -0.19 -6.40
N ALA A 30 -9.78 0.57 -7.44
CA ALA A 30 -9.81 2.03 -7.37
C ALA A 30 -10.84 2.52 -6.35
N GLU A 31 -12.05 1.97 -6.38
CA GLU A 31 -13.12 2.39 -5.47
C GLU A 31 -12.86 1.98 -4.00
N ALA A 32 -12.22 0.83 -3.76
CA ALA A 32 -11.75 0.45 -2.43
C ALA A 32 -10.61 1.36 -1.93
N MET A 33 -9.64 1.70 -2.78
CA MET A 33 -8.53 2.60 -2.44
C MET A 33 -9.01 4.02 -2.10
N LYS A 34 -10.00 4.54 -2.84
CA LYS A 34 -10.59 5.86 -2.57
C LYS A 34 -11.30 5.89 -1.23
N ARG A 35 -12.13 4.88 -0.91
CA ARG A 35 -12.85 4.78 0.38
C ARG A 35 -11.88 4.66 1.56
N MET A 36 -10.84 3.83 1.43
CA MET A 36 -9.75 3.77 2.41
C MET A 36 -9.07 5.14 2.58
N THR A 37 -8.89 5.89 1.49
CA THR A 37 -8.26 7.22 1.55
C THR A 37 -9.16 8.23 2.25
N ILE A 38 -10.48 8.17 2.05
CA ILE A 38 -11.45 9.02 2.76
C ILE A 38 -11.40 8.73 4.27
N ASP A 39 -11.47 7.46 4.67
CA ASP A 39 -11.39 7.07 6.08
C ASP A 39 -10.06 7.50 6.72
N LYS A 40 -8.95 7.30 5.99
CA LYS A 40 -7.63 7.75 6.39
C LYS A 40 -7.59 9.25 6.67
N ASP A 41 -8.04 10.06 5.72
CA ASP A 41 -7.90 11.51 5.79
C ASP A 41 -8.83 12.13 6.85
N GLN A 42 -9.94 11.46 7.18
CA GLN A 42 -10.87 11.89 8.23
C GLN A 42 -10.43 11.48 9.64
N HIS A 43 -9.84 10.29 9.81
CA HIS A 43 -9.69 9.70 11.14
C HIS A 43 -8.25 9.45 11.58
N MET A 44 -7.28 9.40 10.67
CA MET A 44 -5.93 8.95 11.04
C MET A 44 -5.12 10.04 11.77
N GLY A 45 -4.62 9.69 12.96
CA GLY A 45 -3.72 10.53 13.76
C GLY A 45 -2.97 9.71 14.81
N ASP A 46 -2.27 10.39 15.72
CA ASP A 46 -1.61 9.73 16.86
C ASP A 46 -2.68 9.30 17.88
N PRO A 47 -2.81 7.99 18.19
CA PRO A 47 -3.81 7.51 19.15
C PRO A 47 -3.61 8.05 20.57
N ALA A 48 -2.43 8.60 20.90
CA ALA A 48 -2.22 9.30 22.17
C ALA A 48 -2.86 10.70 22.21
N TYR A 49 -3.33 11.23 21.08
CA TYR A 49 -3.86 12.60 20.94
C TYR A 49 -5.24 12.66 20.32
N VAL A 50 -5.63 11.64 19.55
CA VAL A 50 -6.95 11.54 18.92
C VAL A 50 -7.48 10.13 18.99
N ASP A 51 -8.81 10.01 19.08
CA ASP A 51 -9.48 8.73 18.98
C ASP A 51 -9.52 8.28 17.52
N VAL A 52 -8.91 7.13 17.24
CA VAL A 52 -8.91 6.50 15.91
C VAL A 52 -9.82 5.28 16.00
N PRO A 53 -10.95 5.23 15.26
CA PRO A 53 -11.94 4.16 15.37
C PRO A 53 -11.48 2.90 14.63
N VAL A 54 -10.36 2.32 15.06
CA VAL A 54 -9.67 1.21 14.38
C VAL A 54 -10.60 0.02 14.19
N GLU A 55 -11.31 -0.37 15.26
CA GLU A 55 -12.23 -1.52 15.28
C GLU A 55 -13.32 -1.38 14.22
N ARG A 56 -13.99 -0.22 14.16
CA ARG A 56 -14.97 0.09 13.10
C ARG A 56 -14.33 0.01 11.73
N LEU A 57 -13.20 0.68 11.54
CA LEU A 57 -12.55 0.82 10.23
C LEU A 57 -12.08 -0.51 9.65
N ILE A 58 -11.72 -1.50 10.48
CA ILE A 58 -11.32 -2.84 10.04
C ILE A 58 -12.42 -3.89 10.21
N SER A 59 -13.62 -3.49 10.63
CA SER A 59 -14.74 -4.42 10.82
C SER A 59 -15.26 -4.96 9.48
N LYS A 60 -15.79 -6.18 9.52
CA LYS A 60 -16.49 -6.78 8.38
C LYS A 60 -17.76 -6.02 8.00
N GLU A 61 -18.46 -5.47 9.01
CA GLU A 61 -19.67 -4.66 8.80
C GLU A 61 -19.39 -3.40 7.99
N HIS A 62 -18.38 -2.61 8.38
CA HIS A 62 -17.98 -1.42 7.63
C HIS A 62 -17.56 -1.78 6.21
N ALA A 63 -16.77 -2.84 6.05
CA ALA A 63 -16.32 -3.29 4.74
C ALA A 63 -17.47 -3.74 3.82
N ALA A 64 -18.45 -4.48 4.36
CA ALA A 64 -19.64 -4.91 3.62
C ALA A 64 -20.48 -3.70 3.16
N ALA A 65 -20.69 -2.70 4.04
CA ALA A 65 -21.41 -1.48 3.69
C ALA A 65 -20.71 -0.71 2.55
N GLN A 66 -19.38 -0.64 2.58
CA GLN A 66 -18.59 -0.04 1.48
C GLN A 66 -18.70 -0.87 0.19
N ALA A 67 -18.64 -2.20 0.28
CA ALA A 67 -18.80 -3.08 -0.88
C ALA A 67 -20.19 -2.93 -1.52
N ASP A 68 -21.25 -2.80 -0.73
CA ASP A 68 -22.62 -2.57 -1.23
C ASP A 68 -22.74 -1.23 -1.97
N SER A 69 -22.11 -0.18 -1.46
CA SER A 69 -22.00 1.11 -2.15
C SER A 69 -21.31 0.95 -3.52
N ILE A 70 -20.22 0.19 -3.58
CA ILE A 70 -19.51 -0.10 -4.84
C ILE A 70 -20.39 -0.90 -5.81
N ARG A 71 -21.18 -1.87 -5.33
CA ARG A 71 -22.12 -2.66 -6.15
C ARG A 71 -23.25 -1.81 -6.72
N ARG A 72 -23.73 -0.82 -5.96
CA ARG A 72 -24.73 0.16 -6.44
C ARG A 72 -24.17 1.17 -7.45
N GLY A 73 -22.86 1.11 -7.74
CA GLY A 73 -22.20 2.02 -8.68
C GLY A 73 -21.90 3.40 -8.10
N GLU A 74 -21.96 3.56 -6.78
CA GLU A 74 -21.61 4.81 -6.11
C GLU A 74 -20.10 5.07 -6.22
N ARG A 75 -19.74 6.26 -6.68
CA ARG A 75 -18.33 6.68 -6.83
C ARG A 75 -17.88 7.48 -5.61
N ALA A 76 -16.75 7.08 -5.03
CA ALA A 76 -16.13 7.83 -3.95
C ALA A 76 -15.50 9.14 -4.48
N ASP A 77 -15.68 10.23 -3.71
CA ASP A 77 -15.08 11.54 -3.95
C ASP A 77 -14.01 11.83 -2.88
N VAL A 78 -12.75 11.80 -3.28
CA VAL A 78 -11.59 12.04 -2.42
C VAL A 78 -11.22 13.52 -2.48
N LYS A 79 -11.73 14.30 -1.51
CA LYS A 79 -11.41 15.72 -1.35
C LYS A 79 -10.00 15.91 -0.79
N ARG A 80 -9.01 16.06 -1.67
CA ARG A 80 -7.59 16.13 -1.28
C ARG A 80 -7.04 17.55 -1.40
N LEU A 81 -6.17 17.93 -0.47
CA LEU A 81 -5.16 18.97 -0.70
C LEU A 81 -3.95 18.34 -1.36
N GLU A 82 -3.50 18.90 -2.47
CA GLU A 82 -2.24 18.53 -3.11
C GLU A 82 -1.11 18.55 -2.06
N ARG A 83 -0.57 17.38 -1.76
CA ARG A 83 0.57 17.21 -0.84
C ARG A 83 1.59 16.35 -1.56
N SER A 84 2.75 16.94 -1.85
CA SER A 84 3.87 16.20 -2.42
C SER A 84 4.26 15.06 -1.47
N SER A 85 4.48 13.88 -2.05
CA SER A 85 4.99 12.72 -1.31
C SER A 85 6.40 12.39 -1.77
N SER A 86 7.35 12.37 -0.84
CA SER A 86 8.71 11.87 -1.07
C SER A 86 8.74 10.34 -1.21
N ARG A 87 9.77 9.85 -1.93
CA ARG A 87 10.01 8.41 -2.20
C ARG A 87 11.15 7.82 -1.34
N GLU A 88 11.65 8.55 -0.34
CA GLU A 88 12.78 8.16 0.53
C GLU A 88 12.36 7.21 1.65
N THR A 89 12.00 5.99 1.26
CA THR A 89 11.74 4.88 2.16
C THR A 89 12.53 3.69 1.64
N THR A 90 12.97 2.81 2.56
CA THR A 90 13.54 1.51 2.26
C THR A 90 12.79 0.43 3.02
N HIS A 91 12.79 -0.78 2.48
CA HIS A 91 12.19 -1.94 3.10
C HIS A 91 13.11 -3.15 2.96
N ILE A 92 13.17 -3.98 4.01
CA ILE A 92 13.84 -5.28 4.00
C ILE A 92 12.90 -6.34 4.58
N SER A 93 12.92 -7.52 3.97
CA SER A 93 12.24 -8.72 4.44
C SER A 93 13.28 -9.83 4.61
N VAL A 94 13.26 -10.51 5.76
CA VAL A 94 14.21 -11.59 6.09
C VAL A 94 13.43 -12.75 6.69
N VAL A 95 13.76 -13.97 6.27
CA VAL A 95 13.31 -15.22 6.88
C VAL A 95 14.54 -16.12 7.06
N ASP A 96 14.70 -16.73 8.23
CA ASP A 96 15.80 -17.65 8.49
C ASP A 96 15.36 -19.11 8.66
N CYS A 97 16.33 -20.02 8.77
CA CYS A 97 16.10 -21.45 8.91
C CYS A 97 15.50 -21.87 10.26
N GLN A 98 15.50 -20.98 11.26
CA GLN A 98 14.85 -21.20 12.55
C GLN A 98 13.38 -20.76 12.55
N GLY A 99 12.92 -20.22 11.41
CA GLY A 99 11.56 -19.71 11.26
C GLY A 99 11.37 -18.28 11.76
N ASN A 100 12.44 -17.56 12.09
CA ASN A 100 12.32 -16.14 12.40
C ASN A 100 11.98 -15.36 11.12
N ALA A 101 11.07 -14.40 11.25
CA ALA A 101 10.61 -13.55 10.15
C ALA A 101 10.68 -12.07 10.55
N VAL A 102 11.29 -11.24 9.70
CA VAL A 102 11.42 -9.79 9.92
C VAL A 102 10.92 -9.03 8.70
N ALA A 103 9.97 -8.12 8.91
CA ALA A 103 9.60 -7.09 7.95
C ALA A 103 9.95 -5.72 8.54
N LEU A 104 10.88 -5.00 7.93
CA LEU A 104 11.36 -3.71 8.44
C LEU A 104 11.25 -2.64 7.36
N THR A 105 10.50 -1.58 7.67
CA THR A 105 10.39 -0.39 6.82
C THR A 105 11.02 0.81 7.52
N HIS A 106 12.02 1.42 6.89
CA HIS A 106 12.71 2.59 7.44
C HIS A 106 12.61 3.79 6.49
N THR A 107 12.52 5.01 7.03
CA THR A 107 12.31 6.21 6.20
C THR A 107 12.81 7.48 6.86
N LEU A 108 13.37 8.37 6.03
CA LEU A 108 13.59 9.78 6.37
C LEU A 108 12.37 10.66 6.08
N GLY A 109 11.29 10.09 5.54
CA GLY A 109 10.16 10.83 4.99
C GLY A 109 10.63 11.66 3.82
N SER A 110 10.49 12.98 3.92
CA SER A 110 11.22 13.90 3.03
C SER A 110 12.57 14.17 3.68
N PRO A 111 13.71 14.05 2.99
CA PRO A 111 15.01 14.34 3.59
C PRO A 111 15.03 15.80 4.06
N SER A 112 15.49 16.06 5.29
CA SER A 112 15.50 17.43 5.83
C SER A 112 16.57 18.31 5.19
N GLY A 113 17.60 17.71 4.59
CA GLY A 113 18.82 18.39 4.18
C GLY A 113 19.76 18.76 5.34
N ALA A 114 19.33 18.56 6.59
CA ALA A 114 20.13 18.86 7.76
C ALA A 114 21.06 17.69 8.11
N ILE A 115 22.36 17.99 8.21
CA ILE A 115 23.43 17.06 8.58
C ILE A 115 24.28 17.75 9.63
N THR A 116 24.43 17.13 10.80
CA THR A 116 25.36 17.62 11.82
C THR A 116 26.80 17.32 11.40
N PRO A 117 27.71 18.31 11.41
CA PRO A 117 29.12 18.08 11.09
C PRO A 117 29.71 16.91 11.88
N GLY A 118 30.40 16.00 11.18
CA GLY A 118 31.05 14.84 11.77
C GLY A 118 30.18 13.59 11.97
N LEU A 119 28.85 13.66 11.82
CA LEU A 119 27.98 12.49 12.04
C LEU A 119 27.73 11.63 10.79
N GLY A 120 27.87 12.21 9.58
CA GLY A 120 27.76 11.46 8.33
C GLY A 120 26.36 10.94 7.98
N PHE A 121 25.30 11.32 8.71
CA PHE A 121 23.93 10.97 8.40
C PHE A 121 23.00 12.20 8.39
N MET A 122 21.93 12.10 7.62
CA MET A 122 20.93 13.15 7.46
C MET A 122 19.73 12.92 8.37
N TYR A 123 19.20 13.99 8.96
CA TYR A 123 17.96 13.92 9.73
C TYR A 123 16.74 13.76 8.83
N ASN A 124 15.73 13.10 9.37
CA ASN A 124 14.44 12.98 8.72
C ASN A 124 13.72 14.35 8.65
N GLY A 125 13.00 14.63 7.58
CA GLY A 125 12.18 15.85 7.42
C GLY A 125 10.70 15.55 7.61
N THR A 126 10.38 14.65 8.54
CA THR A 126 9.05 14.05 8.61
C THR A 126 8.00 14.93 9.28
N MET A 127 8.43 16.00 9.95
CA MET A 127 7.54 17.03 10.51
C MET A 127 6.69 17.70 9.42
N SER A 128 7.15 17.73 8.16
CA SER A 128 6.37 18.18 6.99
C SER A 128 5.08 17.38 6.73
N ARG A 129 4.91 16.22 7.40
CA ARG A 129 3.73 15.36 7.26
C ARG A 129 2.57 15.76 8.15
N PHE A 130 2.77 16.59 9.17
CA PHE A 130 1.65 17.15 9.94
C PHE A 130 0.80 18.09 9.07
N ASP A 131 -0.47 18.24 9.43
CA ASP A 131 -1.32 19.32 8.93
C ASP A 131 -0.91 20.62 9.64
N PRO A 132 -0.57 21.70 8.92
CA PRO A 132 -0.18 22.97 9.54
C PRO A 132 -1.38 23.70 10.18
N ARG A 133 -2.62 23.31 9.86
CA ARG A 133 -3.82 23.95 10.42
C ARG A 133 -4.14 23.34 11.79
N PRO A 134 -4.34 24.14 12.85
CA PRO A 134 -4.67 23.63 14.19
C PRO A 134 -6.01 22.88 14.26
N GLY A 135 -6.18 22.06 15.30
CA GLY A 135 -7.46 21.42 15.65
C GLY A 135 -7.87 20.20 14.83
N ARG A 136 -6.99 19.68 13.95
CA ARG A 136 -7.25 18.50 13.12
C ARG A 136 -6.53 17.28 13.70
N ALA A 137 -7.02 16.09 13.36
CA ALA A 137 -6.39 14.83 13.79
C ALA A 137 -4.91 14.74 13.39
N GLY A 138 -4.57 15.23 12.20
CA GLY A 138 -3.21 15.31 11.69
C GLY A 138 -2.42 16.56 12.09
N SER A 139 -2.94 17.47 12.94
CA SER A 139 -2.22 18.70 13.32
C SER A 139 -1.01 18.41 14.19
N ILE A 140 0.02 19.24 14.03
CA ILE A 140 1.26 19.21 14.85
C ILE A 140 0.97 19.52 16.32
N ALA A 141 1.62 18.80 17.22
CA ALA A 141 1.65 19.10 18.66
C ALA A 141 2.96 18.58 19.29
N PRO A 142 3.44 19.17 20.40
CA PRO A 142 4.61 18.67 21.12
C PRO A 142 4.43 17.21 21.54
N GLY A 143 5.45 16.36 21.32
CA GLY A 143 5.41 14.94 21.69
C GLY A 143 4.49 14.06 20.83
N LYS A 144 3.68 14.64 19.94
CA LYS A 144 2.79 13.92 19.05
C LYS A 144 3.56 13.24 17.93
N ARG A 145 3.24 11.97 17.69
CA ARG A 145 3.76 11.19 16.57
C ARG A 145 3.04 11.57 15.30
N ARG A 146 3.80 11.64 14.21
CA ARG A 146 3.27 11.80 12.86
C ARG A 146 2.54 10.54 12.40
N SER A 147 1.55 10.72 11.53
CA SER A 147 0.99 9.60 10.77
C SER A 147 2.04 9.02 9.81
N SER A 148 2.12 7.69 9.72
CA SER A 148 2.99 6.98 8.77
C SER A 148 2.15 6.15 7.81
N SER A 149 2.61 6.05 6.55
CA SER A 149 2.05 5.13 5.56
C SER A 149 2.82 3.80 5.48
N ALA A 150 3.87 3.62 6.31
CA ALA A 150 4.64 2.38 6.34
C ALA A 150 3.75 1.21 6.76
N ALA A 151 3.91 0.07 6.08
CA ALA A 151 3.13 -1.14 6.34
C ALA A 151 4.02 -2.40 6.22
N PRO A 152 5.09 -2.54 7.02
CA PRO A 152 5.78 -3.83 7.12
C PRO A 152 4.77 -4.87 7.60
N THR A 153 4.66 -5.99 6.88
CA THR A 153 3.57 -6.95 7.06
C THR A 153 4.10 -8.37 7.06
N ILE A 154 3.61 -9.17 8.00
CA ILE A 154 3.72 -10.62 8.01
C ILE A 154 2.29 -11.18 7.92
N VAL A 155 2.02 -11.95 6.88
CA VAL A 155 0.75 -12.67 6.68
C VAL A 155 0.93 -14.10 7.17
N PHE A 156 -0.03 -14.58 7.94
CA PHE A 156 -0.05 -15.94 8.48
C PHE A 156 -1.09 -16.79 7.73
N LYS A 157 -0.78 -18.07 7.57
CA LYS A 157 -1.70 -19.12 7.11
C LYS A 157 -1.60 -20.28 8.10
N ASP A 158 -2.71 -20.64 8.74
CA ASP A 158 -2.76 -21.67 9.78
C ASP A 158 -1.69 -21.46 10.87
N ASP A 159 -1.63 -20.23 11.42
CA ASP A 159 -0.67 -19.76 12.43
C ASP A 159 0.82 -19.87 12.04
N ARG A 160 1.14 -20.08 10.75
CA ARG A 160 2.50 -20.10 10.22
C ARG A 160 2.76 -18.90 9.30
N PRO A 161 3.93 -18.24 9.37
CA PRO A 161 4.29 -17.19 8.42
C PRO A 161 4.20 -17.70 6.98
N PHE A 162 3.49 -16.96 6.15
CA PHE A 162 3.21 -17.30 4.76
C PHE A 162 3.77 -16.25 3.79
N ILE A 163 3.63 -14.96 4.13
CA ILE A 163 4.21 -13.84 3.36
C ILE A 163 4.88 -12.88 4.34
N VAL A 164 6.11 -12.48 4.05
CA VAL A 164 6.81 -11.39 4.75
C VAL A 164 7.10 -10.33 3.70
N MET A 165 6.52 -9.14 3.81
CA MET A 165 6.67 -8.13 2.76
C MET A 165 6.50 -6.69 3.25
N GLY A 166 6.90 -5.76 2.38
CA GLY A 166 6.72 -4.33 2.58
C GLY A 166 7.15 -3.55 1.35
N ALA A 167 7.00 -2.23 1.41
CA ALA A 167 7.40 -1.36 0.31
C ALA A 167 7.75 0.05 0.78
N PRO A 168 8.65 0.74 0.07
CA PRO A 168 8.66 2.19 0.01
C PRO A 168 7.63 2.72 -1.00
N GLY A 169 7.20 3.98 -0.85
CA GLY A 169 6.25 4.59 -1.79
C GLY A 169 5.26 5.59 -1.20
N GLY A 170 5.46 6.06 0.03
CA GLY A 170 4.59 7.05 0.66
C GLY A 170 3.12 6.59 0.71
N SER A 171 2.20 7.41 0.21
CA SER A 171 0.77 7.08 0.19
C SER A 171 0.42 5.86 -0.68
N TYR A 172 1.33 5.43 -1.56
CA TYR A 172 1.10 4.29 -2.45
C TYR A 172 1.41 2.94 -1.78
N ILE A 173 2.00 2.93 -0.58
CA ILE A 173 2.39 1.71 0.12
C ILE A 173 1.17 0.83 0.40
N ALA A 174 0.14 1.34 1.09
CA ALA A 174 -1.02 0.52 1.45
C ALA A 174 -1.78 -0.04 0.21
N PRO A 175 -2.06 0.76 -0.84
CA PRO A 175 -2.60 0.25 -2.10
C PRO A 175 -1.74 -0.84 -2.77
N ALA A 176 -0.42 -0.65 -2.80
CA ALA A 176 0.50 -1.62 -3.42
C ALA A 176 0.59 -2.91 -2.60
N MET A 177 0.66 -2.80 -1.28
CA MET A 177 0.68 -3.96 -0.37
C MET A 177 -0.58 -4.80 -0.51
N ALA A 178 -1.77 -4.18 -0.58
CA ALA A 178 -3.02 -4.90 -0.80
C ALA A 178 -3.00 -5.65 -2.13
N GLN A 179 -2.58 -5.00 -3.22
CA GLN A 179 -2.43 -5.65 -4.52
C GLN A 179 -1.41 -6.80 -4.48
N GLY A 180 -0.26 -6.63 -3.81
CA GLY A 180 0.76 -7.67 -3.71
C GLY A 180 0.28 -8.92 -2.95
N ILE A 181 -0.43 -8.74 -1.84
CA ILE A 181 -1.04 -9.86 -1.09
C ILE A 181 -2.09 -10.55 -1.96
N MET A 182 -3.00 -9.79 -2.56
CA MET A 182 -4.05 -10.29 -3.44
C MET A 182 -3.48 -11.06 -4.65
N ASN A 183 -2.38 -10.60 -5.22
CA ASN A 183 -1.71 -11.30 -6.32
C ASN A 183 -1.22 -12.70 -5.92
N VAL A 184 -0.70 -12.86 -4.70
CA VAL A 184 -0.27 -14.18 -4.20
C VAL A 184 -1.48 -15.03 -3.81
N VAL A 185 -2.44 -14.46 -3.08
CA VAL A 185 -3.55 -15.19 -2.46
C VAL A 185 -4.66 -15.52 -3.46
N ASP A 186 -5.15 -14.53 -4.20
CA ASP A 186 -6.30 -14.66 -5.09
C ASP A 186 -5.92 -15.09 -6.51
N PHE A 187 -4.74 -14.66 -6.99
CA PHE A 187 -4.25 -14.97 -8.35
C PHE A 187 -3.16 -16.05 -8.39
N GLY A 188 -2.76 -16.59 -7.23
CA GLY A 188 -1.82 -17.70 -7.15
C GLY A 188 -0.39 -17.39 -7.63
N MET A 189 -0.03 -16.12 -7.76
CA MET A 189 1.26 -15.71 -8.31
C MET A 189 2.42 -16.11 -7.37
N SER A 190 3.59 -16.39 -7.95
CA SER A 190 4.84 -16.43 -7.21
C SER A 190 5.17 -15.05 -6.62
N MET A 191 6.05 -15.00 -5.62
CA MET A 191 6.40 -13.72 -4.99
C MET A 191 7.01 -12.73 -6.00
N LEU A 192 7.84 -13.20 -6.93
CA LEU A 192 8.41 -12.36 -7.99
C LEU A 192 7.33 -11.81 -8.93
N GLU A 193 6.41 -12.66 -9.40
CA GLU A 193 5.30 -12.23 -10.25
C GLU A 193 4.40 -11.22 -9.52
N ALA A 194 4.09 -11.48 -8.24
CA ALA A 194 3.22 -10.62 -7.44
C ALA A 194 3.79 -9.21 -7.25
N VAL A 195 5.09 -9.08 -6.94
CA VAL A 195 5.73 -7.76 -6.78
C VAL A 195 5.97 -7.07 -8.12
N ALA A 196 6.20 -7.83 -9.19
CA ALA A 196 6.42 -7.31 -10.53
C ALA A 196 5.11 -7.07 -11.30
N ALA A 197 3.95 -7.44 -10.80
CA ALA A 197 2.68 -7.23 -11.49
C ALA A 197 2.38 -5.73 -11.75
N PRO A 198 1.68 -5.39 -12.85
CA PRO A 198 1.26 -4.01 -13.10
C PRO A 198 0.25 -3.56 -12.04
N ARG A 199 0.51 -2.42 -11.40
CA ARG A 199 -0.32 -1.86 -10.33
C ARG A 199 -1.08 -0.62 -10.77
N ILE A 200 -2.14 -0.32 -10.02
CA ILE A 200 -2.86 0.96 -10.04
C ILE A 200 -2.87 1.60 -8.66
N VAL A 201 -3.11 2.90 -8.59
CA VAL A 201 -3.33 3.63 -7.35
C VAL A 201 -4.48 4.62 -7.54
N ALA A 202 -5.40 4.69 -6.58
CA ALA A 202 -6.46 5.71 -6.54
C ALA A 202 -6.54 6.32 -5.13
N VAL A 203 -5.62 7.24 -4.81
CA VAL A 203 -5.59 8.00 -3.54
C VAL A 203 -6.08 9.46 -3.72
N SER A 204 -6.76 9.70 -4.84
CA SER A 204 -7.42 10.93 -5.26
C SER A 204 -8.62 10.54 -6.16
N ASN A 205 -9.25 11.51 -6.82
CA ASN A 205 -10.32 11.23 -7.77
C ASN A 205 -9.85 10.56 -9.08
N SER A 206 -8.56 10.64 -9.40
CA SER A 206 -7.97 9.99 -10.56
C SER A 206 -7.49 8.57 -10.24
N ILE A 207 -7.53 7.69 -11.24
CA ILE A 207 -6.89 6.37 -11.20
C ILE A 207 -5.54 6.49 -11.90
N ASP A 208 -4.46 6.48 -11.10
CA ASP A 208 -3.10 6.40 -11.60
C ASP A 208 -2.80 4.95 -12.02
N ILE A 209 -2.42 4.75 -13.27
CA ILE A 209 -2.27 3.42 -13.87
C ILE A 209 -0.87 3.19 -14.46
N SER A 210 -0.32 1.99 -14.25
CA SER A 210 0.96 1.57 -14.84
C SER A 210 0.85 1.54 -16.37
N ASN A 211 1.95 1.87 -17.06
CA ASN A 211 2.01 1.77 -18.51
C ASN A 211 1.76 0.33 -19.02
N ARG A 212 1.94 -0.67 -18.16
CA ARG A 212 1.79 -2.09 -18.48
C ARG A 212 0.33 -2.60 -18.43
N ILE A 213 -0.63 -1.80 -17.97
CA ILE A 213 -2.05 -2.13 -18.14
C ILE A 213 -2.49 -1.79 -19.57
N ARG A 214 -3.30 -2.65 -20.20
CA ARG A 214 -3.77 -2.46 -21.58
C ARG A 214 -4.48 -1.11 -21.76
N ARG A 215 -4.33 -0.49 -22.94
CA ARG A 215 -5.00 0.78 -23.26
C ARG A 215 -6.52 0.64 -23.37
N SER A 216 -7.02 -0.53 -23.79
CA SER A 216 -8.45 -0.82 -23.83
C SER A 216 -9.10 -0.67 -22.45
N VAL A 217 -8.46 -1.20 -21.41
CA VAL A 217 -8.92 -1.06 -20.01
C VAL A 217 -9.03 0.41 -19.59
N SER A 218 -8.04 1.25 -19.95
CA SER A 218 -8.13 2.69 -19.67
C SER A 218 -9.27 3.36 -20.43
N ALA A 219 -9.51 2.98 -21.68
CA ALA A 219 -10.60 3.54 -22.49
C ALA A 219 -11.98 3.11 -21.94
N GLU A 220 -12.13 1.85 -21.54
CA GLU A 220 -13.35 1.31 -20.93
C GLU A 220 -13.65 2.00 -19.59
N LEU A 221 -12.65 2.19 -18.72
CA LEU A 221 -12.82 2.94 -17.47
C LEU A 221 -13.16 4.42 -17.74
N ALA A 222 -12.53 5.05 -18.73
CA ALA A 222 -12.86 6.43 -19.10
C ALA A 222 -14.31 6.55 -19.61
N ALA A 223 -14.80 5.56 -20.36
CA ALA A 223 -16.20 5.50 -20.79
C ALA A 223 -17.18 5.32 -19.62
N LEU A 224 -16.75 4.69 -18.52
CA LEU A 224 -17.47 4.65 -17.24
C LEU A 224 -17.34 5.94 -16.41
N GLY A 225 -16.64 6.96 -16.94
CA GLY A 225 -16.50 8.28 -16.32
C GLY A 225 -15.39 8.36 -15.27
N TYR A 226 -14.40 7.47 -15.29
CA TYR A 226 -13.20 7.59 -14.45
C TYR A 226 -12.14 8.47 -15.11
N ASP A 227 -11.51 9.35 -14.33
CA ASP A 227 -10.31 10.06 -14.75
C ASP A 227 -9.09 9.13 -14.63
N ILE A 228 -8.38 8.90 -15.74
CA ILE A 228 -7.27 7.95 -15.81
C ILE A 228 -5.96 8.69 -16.09
N LYS A 229 -4.99 8.54 -15.19
CA LYS A 229 -3.64 9.09 -15.33
C LYS A 229 -2.64 7.98 -15.57
N ARG A 230 -2.24 7.82 -16.83
CA ARG A 230 -1.26 6.80 -17.21
C ARG A 230 0.16 7.29 -16.94
N SER A 231 0.88 6.54 -16.11
CA SER A 231 2.32 6.73 -15.92
C SER A 231 3.08 6.33 -17.18
N ALA A 232 4.14 7.06 -17.53
CA ALA A 232 5.08 6.66 -18.58
C ALA A 232 6.01 5.51 -18.13
N GLN A 233 6.19 5.32 -16.81
CA GLN A 233 7.04 4.27 -16.23
C GLN A 233 6.30 2.92 -16.14
N SER A 234 7.03 1.82 -16.34
CA SER A 234 6.51 0.44 -16.26
C SER A 234 6.21 -0.03 -14.84
N TYR A 235 7.01 0.41 -13.86
CA TYR A 235 6.87 0.07 -12.44
C TYR A 235 6.78 1.36 -11.60
N PRO A 236 5.65 2.11 -11.64
CA PRO A 236 5.60 3.46 -11.05
C PRO A 236 5.18 3.53 -9.58
N PHE A 237 4.51 2.52 -9.04
CA PHE A 237 3.75 2.65 -7.79
C PHE A 237 4.29 1.76 -6.68
N ALA A 238 5.09 2.35 -5.79
CA ALA A 238 5.80 1.65 -4.71
C ALA A 238 6.75 0.55 -5.21
N ALA A 239 7.67 0.10 -4.34
CA ALA A 239 8.63 -0.97 -4.67
C ALA A 239 8.49 -2.16 -3.71
N LEU A 240 7.56 -3.08 -3.98
CA LEU A 240 7.27 -4.21 -3.11
C LEU A 240 8.45 -5.19 -3.05
N HIS A 241 8.87 -5.53 -1.85
CA HIS A 241 9.82 -6.62 -1.62
C HIS A 241 9.18 -7.59 -0.66
N GLY A 242 9.33 -8.88 -0.92
CA GLY A 242 8.76 -9.88 -0.05
C GLY A 242 9.34 -11.27 -0.23
N ILE A 243 8.99 -12.13 0.71
CA ILE A 243 9.32 -13.55 0.76
C ILE A 243 8.00 -14.30 0.98
N ARG A 244 7.73 -15.27 0.11
CA ARG A 244 6.67 -16.27 0.29
C ARG A 244 7.28 -17.52 0.90
N ILE A 245 6.57 -18.13 1.83
CA ILE A 245 6.98 -19.36 2.52
C ILE A 245 5.93 -20.42 2.25
N ASP A 246 6.29 -21.45 1.49
CA ASP A 246 5.43 -22.61 1.22
C ASP A 246 6.12 -23.86 1.76
N ASP A 247 5.51 -24.55 2.72
CA ASP A 247 6.01 -25.79 3.31
C ASP A 247 7.51 -25.74 3.70
N GLY A 248 7.92 -24.62 4.32
CA GLY A 248 9.31 -24.39 4.74
C GLY A 248 10.26 -23.91 3.64
N ARG A 249 9.80 -23.85 2.38
CA ARG A 249 10.58 -23.30 1.26
C ARG A 249 10.30 -21.82 1.09
N CYS A 250 11.36 -21.02 1.14
CA CYS A 250 11.29 -19.58 0.88
C CYS A 250 11.46 -19.27 -0.62
N SER A 251 10.63 -18.37 -1.14
CA SER A 251 10.81 -17.76 -2.46
C SER A 251 10.69 -16.24 -2.35
N GLY A 252 11.75 -15.53 -2.74
CA GLY A 252 11.81 -14.07 -2.66
C GLY A 252 11.42 -13.37 -3.96
N GLY A 253 10.92 -12.15 -3.86
CA GLY A 253 10.66 -11.25 -4.97
C GLY A 253 11.09 -9.82 -4.63
N ALA A 254 11.79 -9.18 -5.57
CA ALA A 254 12.19 -7.78 -5.48
C ALA A 254 11.54 -6.99 -6.63
N ASP A 255 10.95 -5.83 -6.31
CA ASP A 255 10.29 -4.99 -7.32
C ASP A 255 11.29 -4.48 -8.36
N PRO A 256 11.01 -4.65 -9.67
CA PRO A 256 11.88 -4.12 -10.73
C PRO A 256 11.93 -2.59 -10.81
N GLN A 257 11.14 -1.85 -10.02
CA GLN A 257 11.22 -0.39 -9.95
C GLN A 257 12.60 0.13 -9.53
N ARG A 258 13.38 -0.63 -8.75
CA ARG A 258 14.66 -0.20 -8.15
C ARG A 258 15.70 -1.31 -8.24
N ASP A 259 16.92 -1.01 -7.81
CA ASP A 259 18.06 -1.95 -7.78
C ASP A 259 18.01 -2.96 -6.61
N GLY A 260 16.80 -3.25 -6.11
CA GLY A 260 16.62 -4.23 -5.03
C GLY A 260 16.82 -5.65 -5.51
N MET A 261 17.07 -6.57 -4.57
CA MET A 261 17.35 -7.98 -4.88
C MET A 261 16.70 -8.92 -3.87
N ALA A 262 16.46 -10.16 -4.33
CA ALA A 262 16.10 -11.28 -3.47
C ALA A 262 17.21 -12.33 -3.57
N ILE A 263 17.75 -12.74 -2.42
CA ILE A 263 18.86 -13.68 -2.33
C ILE A 263 18.50 -14.77 -1.31
N SER A 264 18.88 -16.01 -1.63
CA SER A 264 18.89 -17.12 -0.69
C SER A 264 20.33 -17.38 -0.24
N VAL A 265 20.53 -17.59 1.07
CA VAL A 265 21.83 -17.94 1.64
C VAL A 265 21.78 -19.42 2.05
N PRO A 266 22.61 -20.29 1.45
CA PRO A 266 22.71 -21.68 1.87
C PRO A 266 23.20 -21.76 3.33
N VAL A 267 22.54 -22.58 4.14
CA VAL A 267 23.06 -22.96 5.45
C VAL A 267 24.07 -24.08 5.21
N GLY A 268 25.33 -23.83 5.56
CA GLY A 268 26.41 -24.82 5.46
C GLY A 268 26.31 -25.93 6.50
#